data_AF-A0A959P2Z6-F1
#
_entry.id   AF-A0A959P2Z6-F1
#
_cell.length_a   1.000
_cell.length_b   1.000
_cell.length_c   1.000
_cell.angle_alpha   90.00
_cell.angle_beta   90.00
_cell.angle_gamma   90.00
#
_symmetry.space_group_name_H-M   'P 1'
#
loop_
_entity.id
_entity.type
_entity.pdbx_description
1 polymer ?
#
loop_
_entity_poly.entity_id
_entity_poly.type
_entity_poly.pdbx_seq_one_letter_code
_entity_poly.pdbx_strand_id
1 'polypeptide(L)'
;IYAGGRQVGGAIEVETVKEVSQSYLTQLWNNKTFTKDDESKIDAFVNVVSRYFTFIVIAIASVAAIYWFPISSSLAFNALTAVLIIACPCALALSTPFTLGSSMRIFGRNKFYLKSTHVIEKLAAITSIVFDKTGTITETQNANVEFVGDSLSDYETQLAKSLVHNSSHPLSKNIFNILHDVEILNISDYKEIPGQGISAIIDGHNVQIGSRVYVTENSNKDQSNLSTQVYLSIDGNVRGFFKITNNYRPKLKEVISSLQYNYKLSILSGDNDGERNSLLDIFDQKTEMLFKQSPYDKLNYIENLQNKGNQVLMIGDGLNDAGALKRSNVGISISEDVNNFSPACDGILDSKSFKKLDDFIKFSKTSKNIIILSFIISFIYNIVGLSFAVQGTLSPVISAILMPLSSISVVVFATLSTNLMAKRKGLI
;
A
#
# COMPACT_ATOMS: atom_id res chain seq x y z
N ILE A 1 -2.17 19.22 22.49
CA ILE A 1 -2.52 17.97 21.77
C ILE A 1 -1.37 17.62 20.84
N TYR A 2 -0.98 16.35 20.76
CA TYR A 2 0.05 15.93 19.81
C TYR A 2 -0.55 15.67 18.43
N ALA A 3 0.23 15.93 17.38
CA ALA A 3 -0.13 15.54 16.01
C ALA A 3 -0.41 14.02 15.94
N GLY A 4 -1.53 13.64 15.32
CA GLY A 4 -2.00 12.25 15.27
C GLY A 4 -2.75 11.79 16.53
N GLY A 5 -2.87 12.62 17.57
CA GLY A 5 -3.78 12.38 18.67
C GLY A 5 -5.24 12.64 18.25
N ARG A 6 -6.16 11.81 18.72
CA ARG A 6 -7.60 12.02 18.53
C ARG A 6 -8.17 12.73 19.74
N GLN A 7 -8.72 13.93 19.55
CA GLN A 7 -9.56 14.58 20.55
C GLN A 7 -10.86 13.78 20.66
N VAL A 8 -11.30 13.55 21.89
CA VAL A 8 -12.53 12.80 22.20
C VAL A 8 -13.34 13.69 23.15
N GLY A 9 -14.48 14.22 22.68
CA GLY A 9 -15.35 15.09 23.50
C GLY A 9 -15.75 16.40 22.81
N GLY A 10 -16.03 17.45 23.61
CA GLY A 10 -16.53 18.74 23.11
C GLY A 10 -15.52 19.58 22.33
N ALA A 11 -16.01 20.57 21.58
CA ALA A 11 -15.18 21.43 20.76
C ALA A 11 -14.06 22.12 21.58
N ILE A 12 -12.87 22.22 20.98
CA ILE A 12 -11.71 22.88 21.59
C ILE A 12 -11.11 23.85 20.59
N GLU A 13 -10.60 24.96 21.12
CA GLU A 13 -9.76 25.87 20.35
C GLU A 13 -8.30 25.48 20.57
N VAL A 14 -7.52 25.40 19.49
CA VAL A 14 -6.13 24.91 19.55
C VAL A 14 -5.22 25.86 18.77
N GLU A 15 -4.20 26.37 19.42
CA GLU A 15 -3.13 27.12 18.77
C GLU A 15 -2.08 26.17 18.18
N THR A 16 -1.78 26.32 16.90
CA THR A 16 -0.76 25.52 16.23
C THR A 16 0.64 26.00 16.65
N VAL A 17 1.20 25.38 17.69
CA VAL A 17 2.56 25.71 18.18
C VAL A 17 3.68 25.15 17.31
N LYS A 18 3.39 24.12 16.51
CA LYS A 18 4.35 23.49 15.59
C LYS A 18 3.61 22.73 14.50
N GLU A 19 4.02 22.89 13.24
CA GLU A 19 3.45 22.10 12.14
C GLU A 19 3.71 20.60 12.34
N VAL A 20 2.77 19.78 11.85
CA VAL A 20 2.95 18.33 11.78
C VAL A 20 4.11 18.05 10.85
N SER A 21 5.30 17.86 11.42
CA SER A 21 6.43 17.42 10.63
C SER A 21 6.08 16.04 10.08
N GLN A 22 6.07 15.87 8.75
CA GLN A 22 5.91 14.53 8.15
C GLN A 22 6.85 13.51 8.79
N SER A 23 8.02 13.97 9.26
CA SER A 23 8.97 13.21 10.08
C SER A 23 8.31 12.41 11.22
N TYR A 24 7.31 12.92 11.95
CA TYR A 24 6.70 12.18 13.06
C TYR A 24 5.85 11.00 12.58
N LEU A 25 4.99 11.20 11.57
CA LEU A 25 4.20 10.12 10.98
C LEU A 25 5.11 9.11 10.26
N THR A 26 6.14 9.61 9.57
CA THR A 26 7.17 8.77 8.96
C THR A 26 7.98 8.00 10.01
N GLN A 27 8.27 8.58 11.18
CA GLN A 27 8.93 7.89 12.30
C GLN A 27 8.07 6.76 12.86
N LEU A 28 6.77 7.00 13.03
CA LEU A 28 5.82 5.96 13.43
C LEU A 28 5.73 4.85 12.39
N TRP A 29 5.64 5.20 11.11
CA TRP A 29 5.60 4.23 10.02
C TRP A 29 6.88 3.41 9.91
N ASN A 30 8.04 4.03 10.14
CA ASN A 30 9.35 3.37 10.16
C ASN A 30 9.66 2.66 11.48
N ASN A 31 8.76 2.70 12.47
CA ASN A 31 8.99 2.04 13.75
C ASN A 31 9.06 0.52 13.57
N LYS A 32 10.04 -0.11 14.22
CA LYS A 32 10.27 -1.55 14.18
C LYS A 32 9.06 -2.35 14.66
N THR A 33 8.26 -1.84 15.58
CA THR A 33 7.01 -2.50 16.06
C THR A 33 5.98 -2.75 14.95
N PHE A 34 6.00 -1.93 13.90
CA PHE A 34 5.16 -2.06 12.71
C PHE A 34 5.91 -2.63 11.51
N THR A 35 7.17 -3.06 11.68
CA THR A 35 7.96 -3.69 10.63
C THR A 35 7.85 -5.20 10.78
N LYS A 36 7.58 -5.90 9.67
CA LYS A 36 7.50 -7.36 9.66
C LYS A 36 8.93 -7.91 9.69
N ASP A 37 9.23 -8.81 10.62
CA ASP A 37 10.49 -9.55 10.68
C ASP A 37 10.53 -10.64 9.60
N ASP A 38 10.39 -10.24 8.33
CA ASP A 38 10.49 -11.15 7.19
C ASP A 38 11.83 -10.91 6.48
N GLU A 39 12.71 -11.90 6.50
CA GLU A 39 13.90 -11.91 5.65
C GLU A 39 13.50 -11.94 4.17
N SER A 40 14.18 -11.13 3.34
CA SER A 40 14.02 -11.22 1.89
C SER A 40 14.40 -12.61 1.40
N LYS A 41 13.53 -13.21 0.57
CA LYS A 41 13.84 -14.46 -0.11
C LYS A 41 15.01 -14.32 -1.07
N ILE A 42 15.21 -13.13 -1.66
CA ILE A 42 16.34 -12.85 -2.54
C ILE A 42 17.63 -12.77 -1.73
N ASP A 43 17.62 -12.05 -0.61
CA ASP A 43 18.82 -11.94 0.24
C ASP A 43 19.19 -13.30 0.85
N ALA A 44 18.20 -14.08 1.31
CA ALA A 44 18.42 -15.44 1.79
C ALA A 44 19.02 -16.34 0.69
N PHE A 45 18.51 -16.25 -0.54
CA PHE A 45 19.07 -16.98 -1.68
C PHE A 45 20.52 -16.56 -1.97
N VAL A 46 20.80 -15.26 -2.02
CA VAL A 46 22.15 -14.72 -2.25
C VAL A 46 23.12 -15.18 -1.15
N ASN A 47 22.69 -15.20 0.11
CA ASN A 47 23.51 -15.66 1.23
C ASN A 47 23.87 -17.15 1.13
N VAL A 48 22.88 -17.99 0.81
CA VAL A 48 23.10 -19.44 0.60
C VAL A 48 24.06 -19.66 -0.58
N VAL A 49 23.79 -19.02 -1.72
CA VAL A 49 24.65 -19.13 -2.91
C VAL A 49 26.07 -18.68 -2.58
N SER A 50 26.25 -17.54 -1.93
CA SER A 50 27.58 -17.00 -1.58
C SER A 50 28.39 -17.94 -0.70
N ARG A 51 27.74 -18.65 0.24
CA ARG A 51 28.41 -19.62 1.11
C ARG A 51 28.99 -20.79 0.32
N TYR A 52 28.19 -21.45 -0.52
CA TYR A 52 28.65 -22.58 -1.33
C TYR A 52 29.63 -22.14 -2.42
N PHE A 53 29.35 -21.00 -3.03
CA PHE A 53 30.17 -20.43 -4.09
C PHE A 53 31.61 -20.18 -3.63
N THR A 54 31.81 -19.68 -2.41
CA THR A 54 33.16 -19.45 -1.84
C THR A 54 34.00 -20.74 -1.78
N PHE A 55 33.44 -21.82 -1.26
CA PHE A 55 34.15 -23.11 -1.19
C PHE A 55 34.46 -23.68 -2.56
N ILE A 56 33.52 -23.59 -3.50
CA ILE A 56 33.71 -24.04 -4.89
C ILE A 56 34.84 -23.27 -5.55
N VAL A 57 34.88 -21.95 -5.40
CA VAL A 57 35.94 -21.09 -5.97
C VAL A 57 37.31 -21.45 -5.41
N ILE A 58 37.44 -21.62 -4.10
CA ILE A 58 38.70 -22.02 -3.46
C ILE A 58 39.16 -23.39 -3.98
N ALA A 59 38.24 -24.34 -4.11
CA ALA A 59 38.55 -25.67 -4.65
C ALA A 59 39.05 -25.58 -6.10
N ILE A 60 38.33 -24.85 -6.97
CA ILE A 60 38.73 -24.66 -8.38
C ILE A 60 40.10 -23.97 -8.47
N ALA A 61 40.33 -22.92 -7.67
CA ALA A 61 41.60 -22.21 -7.65
C ALA A 61 42.76 -23.12 -7.23
N SER A 62 42.53 -23.95 -6.19
CA SER A 62 43.52 -24.90 -5.69
C SER A 62 43.82 -26.00 -6.71
N VAL A 63 42.80 -26.56 -7.35
CA VAL A 63 42.97 -27.58 -8.40
C VAL A 63 43.74 -27.01 -9.59
N ALA A 64 43.40 -25.79 -10.04
CA ALA A 64 44.12 -25.13 -11.12
C ALA A 64 45.61 -24.91 -10.75
N ALA A 65 45.88 -24.46 -9.53
CA ALA A 65 47.25 -24.28 -9.03
C ALA A 65 48.04 -25.61 -9.04
N ILE A 66 47.46 -26.68 -8.48
CA ILE A 66 48.09 -28.00 -8.42
C ILE A 66 48.39 -28.54 -9.83
N TYR A 67 47.47 -28.34 -10.79
CA TYR A 67 47.66 -28.79 -12.17
C TYR A 67 48.82 -28.07 -12.87
N TRP A 68 48.94 -26.76 -12.69
CA TRP A 68 49.98 -25.96 -13.35
C TRP A 68 51.33 -25.95 -12.62
N PHE A 69 51.36 -26.30 -11.33
CA PHE A 69 52.58 -26.24 -10.51
C PHE A 69 53.76 -27.05 -11.09
N PRO A 70 53.57 -28.28 -11.60
CA PRO A 70 54.65 -29.04 -12.23
C PRO A 70 55.16 -28.43 -13.55
N ILE A 71 54.35 -27.61 -14.21
CA ILE A 71 54.70 -26.98 -15.49
C ILE A 71 55.45 -25.66 -15.25
N SER A 72 54.91 -24.80 -14.39
CA SER A 72 55.52 -23.52 -14.03
C SER A 72 54.89 -22.97 -12.76
N SER A 73 55.73 -22.68 -11.76
CA SER A 73 55.29 -22.06 -10.51
C SER A 73 54.63 -20.70 -10.75
N SER A 74 55.16 -19.87 -11.66
CA SER A 74 54.54 -18.59 -12.01
C SER A 74 53.16 -18.76 -12.65
N LEU A 75 52.98 -19.77 -13.50
CA LEU A 75 51.69 -20.03 -14.14
C LEU A 75 50.66 -20.54 -13.12
N ALA A 76 51.09 -21.38 -12.19
CA ALA A 76 50.25 -21.87 -11.09
C ALA A 76 49.76 -20.72 -10.19
N PHE A 77 50.65 -19.81 -9.79
CA PHE A 77 50.26 -18.64 -8.99
C PHE A 77 49.37 -17.67 -9.78
N ASN A 78 49.62 -17.50 -11.08
CA ASN A 78 48.75 -16.70 -11.95
C ASN A 78 47.35 -17.29 -12.05
N ALA A 79 47.21 -18.60 -12.32
CA ALA A 79 45.92 -19.27 -12.40
C ALA A 79 45.18 -19.21 -11.05
N LEU A 80 45.87 -19.49 -9.94
CA LEU A 80 45.31 -19.41 -8.59
C LEU A 80 44.73 -18.03 -8.29
N THR A 81 45.54 -16.98 -8.46
CA THR A 81 45.15 -15.60 -8.13
C THR A 81 44.10 -15.07 -9.11
N ALA A 82 44.22 -15.36 -10.41
CA ALA A 82 43.24 -14.97 -11.41
C ALA A 82 41.86 -15.58 -11.13
N VAL A 83 41.79 -16.85 -10.74
CA VAL A 83 40.53 -17.53 -10.38
C VAL A 83 39.90 -16.87 -9.15
N LEU A 84 40.68 -16.62 -8.10
CA LEU A 84 40.15 -15.99 -6.87
C LEU A 84 39.62 -14.57 -7.12
N ILE A 85 40.28 -13.80 -8.00
CA ILE A 85 39.85 -12.43 -8.34
C ILE A 85 38.60 -12.47 -9.23
N ILE A 86 38.63 -13.21 -10.34
CA ILE A 86 37.57 -13.17 -11.36
C ILE A 86 36.25 -13.76 -10.86
N ALA A 87 36.30 -14.62 -9.84
CA ALA A 87 35.11 -15.26 -9.32
C ALA A 87 34.26 -14.36 -8.40
N CYS A 88 34.71 -13.17 -7.95
CA CYS A 88 33.90 -12.37 -7.01
C CYS A 88 32.46 -12.16 -7.52
N PRO A 89 31.41 -12.53 -6.76
CA PRO A 89 30.01 -12.30 -7.14
C PRO A 89 29.57 -10.85 -6.87
N CYS A 90 30.48 -9.89 -7.05
CA CYS A 90 30.31 -8.48 -6.72
C CYS A 90 29.09 -7.86 -7.46
N ALA A 91 28.90 -8.21 -8.73
CA ALA A 91 27.77 -7.74 -9.54
C ALA A 91 26.42 -8.33 -9.09
N LEU A 92 26.40 -9.55 -8.54
CA LEU A 92 25.21 -10.20 -8.00
C LEU A 92 24.64 -9.39 -6.83
N ALA A 93 25.52 -8.97 -5.91
CA ALA A 93 25.13 -8.20 -4.74
C ALA A 93 24.59 -6.80 -5.08
N LEU A 94 25.07 -6.18 -6.17
CA LEU A 94 24.67 -4.83 -6.57
C LEU A 94 23.39 -4.78 -7.42
N SER A 95 23.10 -5.81 -8.23
CA SER A 95 21.92 -5.80 -9.13
C SER A 95 20.59 -5.52 -8.39
N THR A 96 20.37 -6.19 -7.26
CA THR A 96 19.14 -6.08 -6.47
C THR A 96 18.89 -4.67 -5.92
N PRO A 97 19.81 -4.04 -5.14
CA PRO A 97 19.57 -2.71 -4.59
C PRO A 97 19.41 -1.64 -5.68
N PHE A 98 20.13 -1.74 -6.80
CA PHE A 98 19.99 -0.78 -7.90
C PHE A 98 18.66 -0.94 -8.65
N THR A 99 18.23 -2.18 -8.90
CA THR A 99 16.93 -2.44 -9.55
C THR A 99 15.77 -2.02 -8.64
N LEU A 100 15.73 -2.51 -7.41
CA LEU A 100 14.62 -2.24 -6.50
C LEU A 100 14.60 -0.79 -6.01
N GLY A 101 15.77 -0.18 -5.78
CA GLY A 101 15.87 1.25 -5.45
C GLY A 101 15.37 2.13 -6.60
N SER A 102 15.72 1.79 -7.85
CA SER A 102 15.18 2.46 -9.03
C SER A 102 13.66 2.30 -9.13
N SER A 103 13.14 1.08 -8.91
CA SER A 103 11.71 0.81 -8.93
C SER A 103 10.95 1.56 -7.83
N MET A 104 11.49 1.61 -6.61
CA MET A 104 10.91 2.38 -5.51
C MET A 104 10.85 3.87 -5.84
N ARG A 105 11.91 4.44 -6.43
CA ARG A 105 11.92 5.83 -6.89
C ARG A 105 10.83 6.09 -7.94
N ILE A 106 10.62 5.15 -8.86
CA ILE A 106 9.58 5.25 -9.90
C ILE A 106 8.18 5.21 -9.27
N PHE A 107 7.95 4.31 -8.31
CA PHE A 107 6.69 4.24 -7.58
C PHE A 107 6.41 5.53 -6.81
N GLY A 108 7.40 6.06 -6.07
CA GLY A 108 7.26 7.31 -5.33
C GLY A 108 6.90 8.50 -6.23
N ARG A 109 7.52 8.60 -7.43
CA ARG A 109 7.17 9.63 -8.44
C ARG A 109 5.74 9.49 -8.95
N ASN A 110 5.16 8.30 -8.90
CA ASN A 110 3.76 8.02 -9.24
C ASN A 110 2.87 7.94 -8.00
N LYS A 111 3.32 8.51 -6.87
CA LYS A 111 2.59 8.58 -5.60
C LYS A 111 2.19 7.22 -5.01
N PHE A 112 3.03 6.22 -5.24
CA PHE A 112 2.96 4.94 -4.55
C PHE A 112 4.20 4.82 -3.67
N TYR A 113 4.03 5.01 -2.37
CA TYR A 113 5.13 5.06 -1.40
C TYR A 113 5.24 3.71 -0.70
N LEU A 114 6.41 3.09 -0.78
CA LEU A 114 6.66 1.80 -0.15
C LEU A 114 7.58 1.97 1.06
N LYS A 115 7.31 1.21 2.12
CA LYS A 115 8.10 1.22 3.35
C LYS A 115 9.51 0.65 3.15
N SER A 116 9.66 -0.35 2.26
CA SER A 116 10.95 -0.96 1.93
C SER A 116 10.98 -1.58 0.53
N THR A 117 12.17 -1.87 0.03
CA THR A 117 12.38 -2.48 -1.30
C THR A 117 11.86 -3.91 -1.34
N HIS A 118 11.87 -4.62 -0.21
CA HIS A 118 11.33 -5.98 -0.08
C HIS A 118 9.84 -6.06 -0.38
N VAL A 119 9.09 -4.97 -0.21
CA VAL A 119 7.68 -4.92 -0.58
C VAL A 119 7.49 -5.13 -2.08
N ILE A 120 8.41 -4.62 -2.92
CA ILE A 120 8.40 -4.83 -4.38
C ILE A 120 8.59 -6.32 -4.71
N GLU A 121 9.48 -7.01 -4.00
CA GLU A 121 9.70 -8.45 -4.18
C GLU A 121 8.46 -9.26 -3.81
N LYS A 122 7.82 -8.92 -2.70
CA LYS A 122 6.57 -9.58 -2.27
C LYS A 122 5.42 -9.30 -3.23
N LEU A 123 5.30 -8.05 -3.72
CA LEU A 123 4.34 -7.68 -4.77
C LEU A 123 4.50 -8.52 -6.04
N ALA A 124 5.75 -8.82 -6.44
CA ALA A 124 6.02 -9.68 -7.58
C ALA A 124 5.54 -11.13 -7.39
N ALA A 125 5.36 -11.59 -6.15
CA ALA A 125 4.97 -12.95 -5.80
C ALA A 125 3.47 -13.12 -5.49
N ILE A 126 2.69 -12.03 -5.47
CA ILE A 126 1.26 -12.05 -5.13
C ILE A 126 0.45 -12.95 -6.08
N THR A 127 -0.47 -13.69 -5.50
CA THR A 127 -1.41 -14.58 -6.21
C THR A 127 -2.87 -14.21 -5.95
N SER A 128 -3.16 -13.59 -4.80
CA SER A 128 -4.52 -13.20 -4.40
C SER A 128 -4.55 -11.76 -3.92
N ILE A 129 -5.60 -11.03 -4.29
CA ILE A 129 -5.81 -9.63 -3.90
C ILE A 129 -7.14 -9.54 -3.16
N VAL A 130 -7.09 -9.01 -1.95
CA VAL A 130 -8.25 -8.79 -1.09
C VAL A 130 -8.46 -7.29 -0.97
N PHE A 131 -9.64 -6.83 -1.35
CA PHE A 131 -10.04 -5.43 -1.21
C PHE A 131 -10.94 -5.28 0.01
N ASP A 132 -10.63 -4.32 0.88
CA ASP A 132 -11.67 -3.75 1.71
C ASP A 132 -12.65 -2.95 0.82
N LYS A 133 -13.90 -2.82 1.25
CA LYS A 133 -14.89 -2.06 0.48
C LYS A 133 -14.74 -0.56 0.73
N THR A 134 -15.05 -0.16 1.96
CA THR A 134 -15.23 1.24 2.35
C THR A 134 -13.89 1.95 2.43
N GLY A 135 -13.78 3.13 1.81
CA GLY A 135 -12.53 3.91 1.74
C GLY A 135 -11.47 3.36 0.77
N THR A 136 -11.67 2.14 0.29
CA THR A 136 -10.70 1.43 -0.57
C THR A 136 -11.16 1.38 -2.01
N ILE A 137 -12.27 0.72 -2.32
CA ILE A 137 -12.85 0.74 -3.69
C ILE A 137 -13.92 1.83 -3.82
N THR A 138 -14.43 2.35 -2.70
CA THR A 138 -15.28 3.52 -2.65
C THR A 138 -14.50 4.77 -2.27
N GLU A 139 -14.98 5.92 -2.73
CA GLU A 139 -14.49 7.23 -2.33
C GLU A 139 -15.28 7.73 -1.12
N THR A 140 -14.56 8.27 -0.13
CA THR A 140 -15.17 8.86 1.06
C THR A 140 -15.40 10.36 0.91
N GLN A 141 -14.61 11.07 0.10
CA GLN A 141 -14.70 12.53 -0.08
C GLN A 141 -15.83 12.97 -1.03
N ASN A 142 -16.16 12.16 -2.03
CA ASN A 142 -17.18 12.46 -3.05
C ASN A 142 -18.43 11.61 -2.88
N ALA A 143 -18.85 11.34 -1.64
CA ALA A 143 -20.09 10.62 -1.39
C ALA A 143 -21.28 11.44 -1.89
N ASN A 144 -22.26 10.79 -2.50
CA ASN A 144 -23.50 11.43 -2.88
C ASN A 144 -24.35 11.60 -1.61
N VAL A 145 -24.68 12.85 -1.26
CA VAL A 145 -25.56 13.17 -0.13
C VAL A 145 -26.81 13.84 -0.67
N GLU A 146 -27.94 13.22 -0.40
CA GLU A 146 -29.27 13.73 -0.75
C GLU A 146 -30.05 13.97 0.54
N PHE A 147 -30.63 15.15 0.72
CA PHE A 147 -31.54 15.39 1.82
C PHE A 147 -32.95 14.92 1.45
N VAL A 148 -33.51 14.04 2.27
CA VAL A 148 -34.85 13.49 2.11
C VAL A 148 -35.72 13.95 3.28
N GLY A 149 -36.70 14.79 2.99
CA GLY A 149 -37.57 15.42 3.98
C GLY A 149 -38.20 16.69 3.44
N ASP A 150 -38.74 17.51 4.33
CA ASP A 150 -39.26 18.83 3.97
C ASP A 150 -38.10 19.76 3.60
N SER A 151 -38.23 20.49 2.49
CA SER A 151 -37.18 21.40 2.02
C SER A 151 -36.70 22.31 3.15
N LEU A 152 -35.41 22.27 3.44
CA LEU A 152 -34.80 23.14 4.44
C LEU A 152 -34.80 24.57 3.94
N SER A 153 -35.22 25.50 4.78
CA SER A 153 -34.98 26.92 4.56
C SER A 153 -33.48 27.24 4.62
N ASP A 154 -33.08 28.40 4.10
CA ASP A 154 -31.68 28.87 4.18
C ASP A 154 -31.20 28.96 5.64
N TYR A 155 -32.09 29.34 6.56
CA TYR A 155 -31.81 29.41 7.98
C TYR A 155 -31.62 28.02 8.61
N GLU A 156 -32.47 27.04 8.28
CA GLU A 156 -32.30 25.66 8.76
C GLU A 156 -31.04 25.01 8.19
N THR A 157 -30.68 25.38 6.96
CA THR A 157 -29.42 24.98 6.32
C THR A 157 -28.22 25.59 7.06
N GLN A 158 -28.28 26.85 7.47
CA GLN A 158 -27.26 27.50 8.31
C GLN A 158 -27.08 26.79 9.65
N LEU A 159 -28.19 26.47 10.33
CA LEU A 159 -28.16 25.73 11.59
C LEU A 159 -27.48 24.36 11.42
N ALA A 160 -27.90 23.59 10.41
CA ALA A 160 -27.32 22.28 10.13
C ALA A 160 -25.83 22.36 9.76
N LYS A 161 -25.45 23.30 8.89
CA LYS A 161 -24.06 23.50 8.44
C LYS A 161 -23.14 23.90 9.59
N SER A 162 -23.61 24.78 10.48
CA SER A 162 -22.88 25.23 11.67
C SER A 162 -22.63 24.10 12.66
N LEU A 163 -23.59 23.19 12.82
CA LEU A 163 -23.43 22.00 13.66
C LEU A 163 -22.38 21.03 13.10
N VAL A 164 -22.46 20.67 11.81
CA VAL A 164 -21.55 19.69 11.21
C VAL A 164 -20.13 20.23 11.00
N HIS A 165 -19.95 21.55 10.90
CA HIS A 165 -18.64 22.19 10.76
C HIS A 165 -17.65 21.79 11.87
N ASN A 166 -18.14 21.59 13.09
CA ASN A 166 -17.32 21.27 14.25
C ASN A 166 -16.98 19.78 14.38
N SER A 167 -17.59 18.92 13.55
CA SER A 167 -17.35 17.47 13.59
C SER A 167 -16.25 17.06 12.62
N SER A 168 -15.31 16.26 13.13
CA SER A 168 -14.26 15.64 12.30
C SER A 168 -14.73 14.40 11.54
N HIS A 169 -15.94 13.91 11.84
CA HIS A 169 -16.46 12.67 11.29
C HIS A 169 -16.64 12.76 9.76
N PRO A 170 -16.24 11.74 8.97
CA PRO A 170 -16.36 11.77 7.51
C PRO A 170 -17.77 12.09 7.00
N LEU A 171 -18.80 11.52 7.63
CA LEU A 171 -20.20 11.81 7.27
C LEU A 171 -20.57 13.28 7.51
N SER A 172 -20.09 13.90 8.59
CA SER A 172 -20.34 15.32 8.87
C SER A 172 -19.64 16.21 7.85
N LYS A 173 -18.40 15.87 7.47
CA LYS A 173 -17.69 16.56 6.38
C LYS A 173 -18.42 16.47 5.04
N ASN A 174 -18.98 15.30 4.72
CA ASN A 174 -19.75 15.11 3.49
C ASN A 174 -21.04 15.95 3.49
N ILE A 175 -21.75 16.01 4.62
CA ILE A 175 -22.92 16.88 4.76
C ILE A 175 -22.50 18.35 4.64
N PHE A 176 -21.45 18.78 5.34
CA PHE A 176 -20.94 20.16 5.31
C PHE A 176 -20.64 20.64 3.88
N ASN A 177 -20.02 19.79 3.07
CA ASN A 177 -19.62 20.13 1.70
C ASN A 177 -20.79 20.26 0.72
N ILE A 178 -21.94 19.62 0.98
CA ILE A 178 -23.10 19.62 0.08
C ILE A 178 -24.13 20.68 0.46
N LEU A 179 -24.17 21.09 1.73
CA LEU A 179 -24.96 22.24 2.13
C LEU A 179 -24.39 23.51 1.47
N HIS A 180 -25.29 24.32 0.90
CA HIS A 180 -24.96 25.56 0.21
C HIS A 180 -24.08 26.48 1.07
N ASP A 181 -23.31 27.34 0.41
CA ASP A 181 -22.43 28.26 1.13
C ASP A 181 -23.24 29.33 1.86
N VAL A 182 -23.24 29.21 3.18
CA VAL A 182 -23.99 30.03 4.11
C VAL A 182 -23.10 30.34 5.31
N GLU A 183 -23.37 31.47 5.97
CA GLU A 183 -22.60 31.91 7.12
C GLU A 183 -22.67 30.88 8.26
N ILE A 184 -21.52 30.62 8.90
CA ILE A 184 -21.42 29.70 10.04
C ILE A 184 -21.77 30.48 11.30
N LEU A 185 -22.80 30.02 12.00
CA LEU A 185 -23.28 30.60 13.24
C LEU A 185 -22.47 30.10 14.43
N ASN A 186 -22.45 30.92 15.49
CA ASN A 186 -21.87 30.53 16.76
C ASN A 186 -22.70 29.42 17.41
N ILE A 187 -22.02 28.37 17.83
CA ILE A 187 -22.59 27.21 18.54
C ILE A 187 -22.27 27.30 20.03
N SER A 188 -23.21 26.83 20.86
CA SER A 188 -23.05 26.66 22.30
C SER A 188 -23.48 25.25 22.72
N ASP A 189 -22.96 24.74 23.84
CA ASP A 189 -23.27 23.40 24.37
C ASP A 189 -23.11 22.24 23.35
N TYR A 190 -22.04 22.28 22.54
CA TYR A 190 -21.75 21.22 21.56
C TYR A 190 -21.44 19.88 22.25
N LYS A 191 -22.17 18.84 21.87
CA LYS A 191 -22.01 17.47 22.36
C LYS A 191 -21.91 16.50 21.19
N GLU A 192 -20.86 15.69 21.19
CA GLU A 192 -20.70 14.54 20.30
C GLU A 192 -20.80 13.25 21.13
N ILE A 193 -21.75 12.39 20.77
CA ILE A 193 -21.96 11.09 21.42
C ILE A 193 -21.50 10.01 20.43
N PRO A 194 -20.36 9.33 20.71
CA PRO A 194 -19.80 8.33 19.81
C PRO A 194 -20.82 7.26 19.41
N GLY A 195 -20.94 7.02 18.10
CA GLY A 195 -21.86 6.04 17.54
C GLY A 195 -23.34 6.46 17.52
N GLN A 196 -23.68 7.64 18.04
CA GLN A 196 -25.05 8.14 18.05
C GLN A 196 -25.24 9.40 17.19
N GLY A 197 -24.54 10.49 17.48
CA GLY A 197 -24.74 11.76 16.80
C GLY A 197 -24.09 12.97 17.47
N ILE A 198 -24.37 14.14 16.92
CA ILE A 198 -23.93 15.46 17.39
C ILE A 198 -25.13 16.34 17.70
N SER A 199 -24.98 17.23 18.69
CA SER A 199 -26.00 18.23 19.06
C SER A 199 -25.37 19.52 19.56
N ALA A 200 -26.06 20.64 19.39
CA ALA A 200 -25.66 21.94 19.94
C ALA A 200 -26.86 22.90 20.01
N ILE A 201 -26.70 23.99 20.75
CA ILE A 201 -27.61 25.14 20.75
C ILE A 201 -27.03 26.21 19.81
N ILE A 202 -27.77 26.56 18.76
CA ILE A 202 -27.35 27.49 17.70
C ILE A 202 -28.43 28.55 17.55
N ASP A 203 -28.08 29.81 17.81
CA ASP A 203 -29.03 30.93 17.84
C ASP A 203 -30.32 30.62 18.63
N GLY A 204 -30.15 30.01 19.81
CA GLY A 204 -31.26 29.60 20.69
C GLY A 204 -32.00 28.31 20.31
N HIS A 205 -31.73 27.72 19.15
CA HIS A 205 -32.38 26.50 18.67
C HIS A 205 -31.57 25.25 19.03
N ASN A 206 -32.24 24.19 19.48
CA ASN A 206 -31.61 22.90 19.76
C ASN A 206 -31.52 22.08 18.46
N VAL A 207 -30.32 21.90 17.93
CA VAL A 207 -30.08 21.21 16.65
C VAL A 207 -29.40 19.87 16.91
N GLN A 208 -29.93 18.80 16.32
CA GLN A 208 -29.39 17.44 16.45
C GLN A 208 -29.21 16.77 15.08
N ILE A 209 -28.05 16.16 14.87
CA ILE A 209 -27.73 15.39 13.67
C ILE A 209 -27.16 14.02 14.08
N GLY A 210 -27.76 12.92 13.64
CA GLY A 210 -27.25 11.60 14.02
C GLY A 210 -28.06 10.41 13.51
N SER A 211 -27.87 9.27 14.17
CA SER A 211 -28.63 8.05 13.90
C SER A 211 -30.13 8.26 14.16
N ARG A 212 -30.99 7.47 13.50
CA ARG A 212 -32.44 7.52 13.69
C ARG A 212 -32.83 7.42 15.17
N VAL A 213 -32.25 6.46 15.90
CA VAL A 213 -32.55 6.23 17.31
C VAL A 213 -32.20 7.44 18.16
N TYR A 214 -31.10 8.13 17.85
CA TYR A 214 -30.66 9.33 18.55
C TYR A 214 -31.60 10.52 18.32
N VAL A 215 -32.08 10.71 17.09
CA VAL A 215 -32.85 11.90 16.70
C VAL A 215 -34.35 11.73 16.88
N THR A 216 -34.88 10.53 16.67
CA THR A 216 -36.33 10.27 16.67
C THR A 216 -36.81 9.49 17.89
N GLU A 217 -35.90 9.07 18.78
CA GLU A 217 -36.15 8.19 19.94
C GLU A 217 -36.88 6.88 19.58
N ASN A 218 -36.93 6.52 18.30
CA ASN A 218 -37.75 5.44 17.77
C ASN A 218 -36.86 4.37 17.14
N SER A 219 -36.92 3.17 17.69
CA SER A 219 -36.05 2.04 17.32
C SER A 219 -36.59 1.17 16.18
N ASN A 220 -37.75 1.50 15.60
CA ASN A 220 -38.30 0.73 14.48
C ASN A 220 -37.37 0.81 13.26
N LYS A 221 -36.62 -0.28 13.04
CA LYS A 221 -35.77 -0.46 11.86
C LYS A 221 -36.67 -0.81 10.68
N ASP A 222 -36.87 0.12 9.76
CA ASP A 222 -37.14 -0.28 8.38
C ASP A 222 -35.86 -0.95 7.87
N GLN A 223 -35.84 -2.28 7.91
CA GLN A 223 -34.72 -3.13 7.49
C GLN A 223 -34.43 -3.06 5.98
N SER A 224 -35.20 -2.29 5.21
CA SER A 224 -35.17 -2.25 3.74
C SER A 224 -34.27 -1.17 3.14
N ASN A 225 -33.80 -0.18 3.92
CA ASN A 225 -32.99 0.91 3.36
C ASN A 225 -31.48 0.65 3.53
N LEU A 226 -30.83 0.43 2.40
CA LEU A 226 -29.45 -0.07 2.26
C LEU A 226 -28.39 1.05 2.36
N SER A 227 -28.81 2.31 2.29
CA SER A 227 -27.97 3.51 2.34
C SER A 227 -27.82 4.04 3.77
N THR A 228 -26.65 4.60 4.11
CA THR A 228 -26.44 5.29 5.39
C THR A 228 -27.35 6.51 5.49
N GLN A 229 -28.15 6.60 6.56
CA GLN A 229 -29.08 7.70 6.81
C GLN A 229 -28.67 8.45 8.08
N VAL A 230 -28.55 9.78 7.98
CA VAL A 230 -28.25 10.68 9.11
C VAL A 230 -29.40 11.66 9.26
N TYR A 231 -30.14 11.57 10.36
CA TYR A 231 -31.34 12.36 10.61
C TYR A 231 -30.99 13.76 11.14
N LEU A 232 -31.84 14.73 10.82
CA LEU A 232 -31.76 16.11 11.29
C LEU A 232 -33.03 16.44 12.08
N SER A 233 -32.86 16.99 13.28
CA SER A 233 -33.93 17.56 14.10
C SER A 233 -33.56 18.97 14.54
N ILE A 234 -34.57 19.84 14.58
CA ILE A 234 -34.49 21.22 15.08
C ILE A 234 -35.63 21.41 16.07
N ASP A 235 -35.30 21.76 17.31
CA ASP A 235 -36.24 21.92 18.43
C ASP A 235 -37.17 20.72 18.64
N GLY A 236 -36.62 19.51 18.46
CA GLY A 236 -37.36 18.25 18.60
C GLY A 236 -38.21 17.87 17.38
N ASN A 237 -38.31 18.74 16.36
CA ASN A 237 -39.00 18.44 15.12
C ASN A 237 -38.05 17.81 14.09
N VAL A 238 -38.30 16.55 13.74
CA VAL A 238 -37.53 15.82 12.72
C VAL A 238 -37.83 16.41 11.34
N ARG A 239 -36.83 17.04 10.72
CA ARG A 239 -36.97 17.66 9.38
C ARG A 239 -36.80 16.68 8.24
N GLY A 240 -36.05 15.62 8.47
CA GLY A 240 -35.70 14.64 7.46
C GLY A 240 -34.39 13.94 7.76
N PHE A 241 -33.78 13.36 6.74
CA PHE A 241 -32.47 12.72 6.83
C PHE A 241 -31.62 12.93 5.59
N PHE A 242 -30.32 13.01 5.79
CA PHE A 242 -29.31 12.92 4.75
C PHE A 242 -29.09 11.46 4.40
N LYS A 243 -29.43 11.09 3.17
CA LYS A 243 -29.10 9.82 2.55
C LYS A 243 -27.71 9.91 1.95
N ILE A 244 -26.76 9.18 2.53
CA ILE A 244 -25.36 9.18 2.12
C ILE A 244 -25.07 7.87 1.40
N THR A 245 -24.64 7.98 0.15
CA THR A 245 -24.28 6.83 -0.68
C THR A 245 -22.84 7.00 -1.17
N ASN A 246 -21.99 6.02 -0.87
CA ASN A 246 -20.60 6.07 -1.31
C ASN A 246 -20.51 5.76 -2.80
N ASN A 247 -19.73 6.56 -3.52
CA ASN A 247 -19.45 6.30 -4.93
C ASN A 247 -18.26 5.37 -5.07
N TYR A 248 -18.28 4.52 -6.10
CA TYR A 248 -17.10 3.74 -6.49
C TYR A 248 -16.03 4.64 -7.09
N ARG A 249 -14.76 4.28 -6.89
CA ARG A 249 -13.63 4.99 -7.46
C ARG A 249 -13.69 5.03 -9.00
N PRO A 250 -13.31 6.15 -9.63
CA PRO A 250 -13.13 6.23 -11.07
C PRO A 250 -12.18 5.13 -11.55
N LYS A 251 -12.52 4.54 -12.70
CA LYS A 251 -11.76 3.45 -13.32
C LYS A 251 -11.64 2.17 -12.47
N LEU A 252 -12.42 2.02 -11.39
CA LEU A 252 -12.46 0.78 -10.61
C LEU A 252 -12.69 -0.44 -11.50
N LYS A 253 -13.68 -0.38 -12.41
CA LYS A 253 -13.99 -1.48 -13.33
C LYS A 253 -12.81 -1.83 -14.24
N GLU A 254 -12.06 -0.85 -14.74
CA GLU A 254 -10.84 -1.08 -15.55
C GLU A 254 -9.77 -1.81 -14.72
N VAL A 255 -9.53 -1.35 -13.48
CA VAL A 255 -8.55 -1.93 -12.56
C VAL A 255 -8.93 -3.37 -12.22
N ILE A 256 -10.17 -3.62 -11.78
CA ILE A 256 -10.65 -4.96 -11.43
C ILE A 256 -10.57 -5.91 -12.64
N SER A 257 -11.02 -5.46 -13.81
CA SER A 257 -10.93 -6.25 -15.04
C SER A 257 -9.49 -6.63 -15.37
N SER A 258 -8.52 -5.73 -15.19
CA SER A 258 -7.11 -6.03 -15.45
C SER A 258 -6.50 -7.03 -14.46
N LEU A 259 -6.95 -7.00 -13.20
CA LEU A 259 -6.42 -7.82 -12.12
C LEU A 259 -7.02 -9.23 -12.12
N GLN A 260 -8.33 -9.36 -12.37
CA GLN A 260 -9.03 -10.64 -12.26
C GLN A 260 -8.51 -11.74 -13.21
N TYR A 261 -7.87 -11.37 -14.32
CA TYR A 261 -7.22 -12.33 -15.24
C TYR A 261 -6.02 -13.05 -14.61
N ASN A 262 -5.31 -12.40 -13.69
CA ASN A 262 -4.01 -12.89 -13.18
C ASN A 262 -4.04 -13.21 -11.68
N TYR A 263 -5.06 -12.76 -10.95
CA TYR A 263 -5.13 -12.87 -9.50
C TYR A 263 -6.51 -13.30 -9.04
N LYS A 264 -6.57 -14.06 -7.95
CA LYS A 264 -7.83 -14.35 -7.27
C LYS A 264 -8.26 -13.13 -6.48
N LEU A 265 -9.42 -12.58 -6.80
CA LEU A 265 -9.96 -11.39 -6.14
C LEU A 265 -10.97 -11.79 -5.06
N SER A 266 -10.94 -11.07 -3.96
CA SER A 266 -11.95 -11.15 -2.90
C SER A 266 -12.28 -9.76 -2.38
N ILE A 267 -13.50 -9.58 -1.88
CA ILE A 267 -13.96 -8.33 -1.27
C ILE A 267 -14.41 -8.61 0.15
N LEU A 268 -13.91 -7.82 1.09
CA LEU A 268 -14.35 -7.81 2.48
C LEU A 268 -15.05 -6.49 2.78
N SER A 269 -16.16 -6.55 3.51
CA SER A 269 -16.90 -5.37 3.92
C SER A 269 -17.47 -5.55 5.32
N GLY A 270 -17.40 -4.49 6.14
CA GLY A 270 -18.15 -4.42 7.40
C GLY A 270 -19.64 -4.12 7.19
N ASP A 271 -20.01 -3.61 6.02
CA ASP A 271 -21.39 -3.23 5.70
C ASP A 271 -22.27 -4.45 5.41
N ASN A 272 -23.58 -4.22 5.31
CA ASN A 272 -24.53 -5.23 4.82
C ASN A 272 -24.30 -5.57 3.34
N ASP A 273 -24.96 -6.63 2.86
CA ASP A 273 -24.83 -7.15 1.50
C ASP A 273 -25.69 -6.40 0.46
N GLY A 274 -26.19 -5.21 0.79
CA GLY A 274 -27.10 -4.46 -0.07
C GLY A 274 -26.51 -4.00 -1.40
N GLU A 275 -25.21 -3.75 -1.44
CA GLU A 275 -24.49 -3.36 -2.66
C GLU A 275 -23.97 -4.57 -3.46
N ARG A 276 -24.30 -5.80 -3.06
CA ARG A 276 -23.81 -7.03 -3.73
C ARG A 276 -24.08 -7.01 -5.22
N ASN A 277 -25.30 -6.65 -5.65
CA ASN A 277 -25.66 -6.64 -7.07
C ASN A 277 -24.79 -5.64 -7.85
N SER A 278 -24.57 -4.44 -7.32
CA SER A 278 -23.71 -3.43 -7.94
C SER A 278 -22.24 -3.88 -7.98
N LEU A 279 -21.77 -4.61 -6.98
CA LEU A 279 -20.42 -5.19 -6.98
C LEU A 279 -20.27 -6.31 -8.01
N LEU A 280 -21.31 -7.12 -8.24
CA LEU A 280 -21.31 -8.17 -9.26
C LEU A 280 -21.27 -7.63 -10.71
N ASP A 281 -21.62 -6.36 -10.93
CA ASP A 281 -21.48 -5.70 -12.23
C ASP A 281 -20.03 -5.22 -12.51
N ILE A 282 -19.21 -5.14 -11.46
CA ILE A 282 -17.83 -4.66 -11.48
C ILE A 282 -16.84 -5.82 -11.38
N PHE A 283 -17.15 -6.80 -10.54
CA PHE A 283 -16.34 -7.99 -10.28
C PHE A 283 -16.99 -9.24 -10.88
N ASP A 284 -16.17 -10.21 -11.29
CA ASP A 284 -16.68 -11.48 -11.77
C ASP A 284 -17.58 -12.18 -10.73
N GLN A 285 -18.60 -12.91 -11.19
CA GLN A 285 -19.55 -13.64 -10.33
C GLN A 285 -18.89 -14.68 -9.41
N LYS A 286 -17.65 -15.10 -9.73
CA LYS A 286 -16.87 -16.05 -8.94
C LYS A 286 -16.07 -15.38 -7.82
N THR A 287 -16.06 -14.05 -7.76
CA THR A 287 -15.36 -13.28 -6.73
C THR A 287 -16.00 -13.54 -5.38
N GLU A 288 -15.19 -13.91 -4.39
CA GLU A 288 -15.68 -14.12 -3.03
C GLU A 288 -15.99 -12.76 -2.38
N MET A 289 -17.25 -12.53 -2.02
CA MET A 289 -17.70 -11.29 -1.40
C MET A 289 -18.26 -11.56 0.00
N LEU A 290 -17.56 -11.09 1.02
CA LEU A 290 -17.91 -11.29 2.43
C LEU A 290 -18.33 -9.96 3.06
N PHE A 291 -19.55 -9.93 3.60
CA PHE A 291 -20.18 -8.76 4.21
C PHE A 291 -20.31 -8.95 5.72
N LYS A 292 -20.59 -7.87 6.46
CA LYS A 292 -20.72 -7.87 7.94
C LYS A 292 -19.48 -8.44 8.65
N GLN A 293 -18.29 -8.19 8.10
CA GLN A 293 -17.02 -8.68 8.64
C GLN A 293 -16.47 -7.72 9.70
N SER A 294 -16.15 -8.24 10.88
CA SER A 294 -15.41 -7.47 11.89
C SER A 294 -13.92 -7.35 11.53
N PRO A 295 -13.15 -6.44 12.15
CA PRO A 295 -11.70 -6.37 11.94
C PRO A 295 -10.97 -7.71 12.19
N TYR A 296 -11.47 -8.51 13.14
CA TYR A 296 -10.94 -9.84 13.44
C TYR A 296 -11.25 -10.85 12.33
N ASP A 297 -12.46 -10.81 11.78
CA ASP A 297 -12.85 -11.69 10.68
C ASP A 297 -12.03 -11.41 9.42
N LYS A 298 -11.76 -10.12 9.13
CA LYS A 298 -10.88 -9.72 8.03
C LYS A 298 -9.49 -10.32 8.20
N LEU A 299 -8.92 -10.26 9.41
CA LEU A 299 -7.61 -10.85 9.70
C LEU A 299 -7.62 -12.37 9.50
N ASN A 300 -8.62 -13.07 10.04
CA ASN A 300 -8.73 -14.53 9.92
C ASN A 300 -8.90 -14.98 8.46
N TYR A 301 -9.61 -14.19 7.65
CA TYR A 301 -9.75 -14.46 6.22
C TYR A 301 -8.40 -14.43 5.50
N ILE A 302 -7.58 -13.41 5.79
CA ILE A 302 -6.21 -13.30 5.24
C ILE A 302 -5.36 -14.51 5.68
N GLU A 303 -5.43 -14.89 6.96
CA GLU A 303 -4.70 -16.05 7.48
C GLU A 303 -5.13 -17.36 6.82
N ASN A 304 -6.43 -17.56 6.60
CA ASN A 304 -6.95 -18.74 5.90
C ASN A 304 -6.44 -18.82 4.45
N LEU A 305 -6.42 -17.68 3.73
CA LEU A 305 -5.85 -17.64 2.39
C LEU A 305 -4.36 -17.97 2.36
N GLN A 306 -3.59 -17.48 3.35
CA GLN A 306 -2.17 -17.79 3.50
C GLN A 306 -1.93 -19.26 3.83
N ASN A 307 -2.75 -19.86 4.70
CA ASN A 307 -2.68 -21.29 5.04
C ASN A 307 -2.97 -22.19 3.82
N LYS A 308 -3.76 -21.70 2.86
CA LYS A 308 -3.96 -22.34 1.54
C LYS A 308 -2.80 -22.12 0.56
N GLY A 309 -1.70 -21.51 1.00
CA GLY A 309 -0.50 -21.26 0.21
C GLY A 309 -0.55 -20.00 -0.67
N ASN A 310 -1.60 -19.18 -0.58
CA ASN A 310 -1.68 -17.96 -1.39
C ASN A 310 -0.74 -16.88 -0.84
N GLN A 311 -0.15 -16.09 -1.74
CA GLN A 311 0.54 -14.85 -1.40
C GLN A 311 -0.47 -13.71 -1.52
N VAL A 312 -0.84 -13.13 -0.38
CA VAL A 312 -2.01 -12.25 -0.25
C VAL A 312 -1.61 -10.79 -0.19
N LEU A 313 -2.16 -9.99 -1.11
CA LEU A 313 -2.15 -8.54 -1.07
C LEU A 313 -3.47 -8.06 -0.47
N MET A 314 -3.41 -7.39 0.69
CA MET A 314 -4.55 -6.70 1.27
C MET A 314 -4.50 -5.23 0.86
N ILE A 315 -5.60 -4.70 0.34
CA ILE A 315 -5.75 -3.30 -0.03
C ILE A 315 -6.87 -2.72 0.80
N GLY A 316 -6.58 -1.61 1.46
CA GLY A 316 -7.34 -1.13 2.60
C GLY A 316 -7.28 0.37 2.80
N ASP A 317 -8.07 0.93 3.72
CA ASP A 317 -7.98 2.34 4.11
C ASP A 317 -7.02 2.53 5.31
N GLY A 318 -6.74 1.47 6.05
CA GLY A 318 -5.86 1.48 7.21
C GLY A 318 -6.56 1.71 8.54
N LEU A 319 -7.83 2.09 8.56
CA LEU A 319 -8.56 2.43 9.78
C LEU A 319 -9.15 1.18 10.43
N ASN A 320 -9.91 0.41 9.67
CA ASN A 320 -10.66 -0.75 10.17
C ASN A 320 -10.00 -2.10 9.86
N ASP A 321 -8.90 -2.07 9.13
CA ASP A 321 -8.24 -3.23 8.52
C ASP A 321 -6.73 -3.28 8.82
N ALA A 322 -6.24 -2.44 9.74
CA ALA A 322 -4.84 -2.40 10.16
C ALA A 322 -4.30 -3.80 10.52
N GLY A 323 -5.09 -4.63 11.21
CA GLY A 323 -4.72 -6.01 11.54
C GLY A 323 -4.59 -6.90 10.30
N ALA A 324 -5.53 -6.80 9.35
CA ALA A 324 -5.51 -7.56 8.10
C ALA A 324 -4.36 -7.12 7.17
N LEU A 325 -4.10 -5.80 7.08
CA LEU A 325 -2.95 -5.22 6.37
C LEU A 325 -1.63 -5.74 6.96
N LYS A 326 -1.49 -5.73 8.29
CA LYS A 326 -0.30 -6.27 8.96
C LYS A 326 -0.14 -7.78 8.76
N ARG A 327 -1.23 -8.55 8.74
CA ARG A 327 -1.16 -10.01 8.56
C ARG A 327 -0.85 -10.44 7.13
N SER A 328 -1.29 -9.67 6.12
CA SER A 328 -1.07 -9.98 4.71
C SER A 328 0.41 -10.05 4.31
N ASN A 329 0.73 -10.63 3.15
CA ASN A 329 2.11 -10.63 2.65
C ASN A 329 2.53 -9.22 2.23
N VAL A 330 1.59 -8.46 1.66
CA VAL A 330 1.73 -7.02 1.39
C VAL A 330 0.42 -6.33 1.76
N GLY A 331 0.48 -5.33 2.63
CA GLY A 331 -0.64 -4.46 2.96
C GLY A 331 -0.48 -3.09 2.34
N ILE A 332 -1.40 -2.67 1.46
CA ILE A 332 -1.42 -1.33 0.87
C ILE A 332 -2.59 -0.53 1.43
N SER A 333 -2.31 0.64 2.00
CA SER A 333 -3.33 1.61 2.37
C SER A 333 -3.57 2.57 1.20
N ILE A 334 -4.81 2.69 0.74
CA ILE A 334 -5.24 3.74 -0.17
C ILE A 334 -5.59 4.96 0.67
N SER A 335 -5.02 6.10 0.33
CA SER A 335 -5.21 7.31 1.11
C SER A 335 -5.59 8.48 0.20
N GLU A 336 -6.65 9.19 0.61
CA GLU A 336 -7.07 10.46 -0.01
C GLU A 336 -6.18 11.63 0.43
N ASP A 337 -5.69 11.55 1.67
CA ASP A 337 -4.75 12.50 2.25
C ASP A 337 -3.62 11.70 2.87
N VAL A 338 -2.42 11.78 2.27
CA VAL A 338 -1.20 11.09 2.69
C VAL A 338 -0.81 11.32 4.16
N ASN A 339 -1.44 12.26 4.88
CA ASN A 339 -1.27 12.45 6.31
C ASN A 339 -2.18 11.56 7.18
N ASN A 340 -3.18 10.90 6.60
CA ASN A 340 -4.14 10.03 7.27
C ASN A 340 -4.00 8.60 6.75
N PHE A 341 -3.07 7.85 7.32
CA PHE A 341 -2.79 6.46 6.95
C PHE A 341 -2.46 5.63 8.20
N SER A 342 -2.55 4.30 8.04
CA SER A 342 -2.21 3.36 9.10
C SER A 342 -0.74 3.00 9.10
N PRO A 343 -0.02 3.11 10.23
CA PRO A 343 1.35 2.63 10.35
C PRO A 343 1.52 1.13 10.07
N ALA A 344 0.42 0.36 10.09
CA ALA A 344 0.41 -1.08 9.89
C ALA A 344 0.57 -1.53 8.42
N CYS A 345 0.56 -0.61 7.45
CA CYS A 345 0.71 -0.92 6.03
C CYS A 345 2.18 -0.99 5.58
N ASP A 346 2.44 -1.78 4.53
CA ASP A 346 3.73 -1.89 3.84
C ASP A 346 3.90 -0.82 2.74
N GLY A 347 2.79 -0.23 2.27
CA GLY A 347 2.80 0.84 1.27
C GLY A 347 1.54 1.71 1.33
N ILE A 348 1.70 2.96 0.88
CA ILE A 348 0.64 3.97 0.80
C ILE A 348 0.47 4.33 -0.68
N LEU A 349 -0.75 4.20 -1.18
CA LEU A 349 -1.13 4.58 -2.53
C LEU A 349 -2.04 5.81 -2.47
N ASP A 350 -1.61 6.92 -3.06
CA ASP A 350 -2.47 8.09 -3.27
C ASP A 350 -3.67 7.67 -4.14
N SER A 351 -4.88 8.04 -3.70
CA SER A 351 -6.14 7.69 -4.35
C SER A 351 -6.16 8.04 -5.85
N LYS A 352 -5.52 9.14 -6.25
CA LYS A 352 -5.45 9.58 -7.66
C LYS A 352 -4.64 8.62 -8.53
N SER A 353 -3.77 7.83 -7.92
CA SER A 353 -2.94 6.81 -8.56
C SER A 353 -3.56 5.40 -8.51
N PHE A 354 -4.74 5.21 -7.91
CA PHE A 354 -5.43 3.92 -7.84
C PHE A 354 -5.57 3.23 -9.20
N LYS A 355 -5.84 4.01 -10.26
CA LYS A 355 -5.93 3.52 -11.64
C LYS A 355 -4.67 2.80 -12.17
N LYS A 356 -3.51 3.02 -11.54
CA LYS A 356 -2.21 2.42 -11.91
C LYS A 356 -1.87 1.18 -11.07
N LEU A 357 -2.78 0.70 -10.21
CA LEU A 357 -2.52 -0.40 -9.29
C LEU A 357 -1.98 -1.64 -9.99
N ASP A 358 -2.62 -2.09 -11.07
CA ASP A 358 -2.16 -3.23 -11.85
C ASP A 358 -0.79 -3.01 -12.50
N ASP A 359 -0.51 -1.80 -12.98
CA ASP A 359 0.80 -1.44 -13.54
C ASP A 359 1.91 -1.57 -12.50
N PHE A 360 1.67 -1.14 -11.26
CA PHE A 360 2.65 -1.29 -10.16
C PHE A 360 2.91 -2.76 -9.84
N ILE A 361 1.88 -3.59 -9.78
CA ILE A 361 2.05 -5.04 -9.51
C ILE A 361 2.79 -5.71 -10.68
N LYS A 362 2.41 -5.42 -11.93
CA LYS A 362 3.11 -5.92 -13.13
C LYS A 362 4.56 -5.44 -13.21
N PHE A 363 4.83 -4.19 -12.82
CA PHE A 363 6.18 -3.65 -12.79
C PHE A 363 7.04 -4.27 -11.69
N SER A 364 6.44 -4.68 -10.57
CA SER A 364 7.12 -5.46 -9.53
C SER A 364 7.61 -6.80 -10.07
N LYS A 365 6.76 -7.53 -10.82
CA LYS A 365 7.15 -8.76 -11.55
C LYS A 365 8.27 -8.51 -12.55
N THR A 366 8.17 -7.41 -13.28
CA THR A 366 9.20 -6.98 -14.24
C THR A 366 10.54 -6.70 -13.55
N SER A 367 10.52 -6.00 -12.42
CA SER A 367 11.71 -5.68 -11.62
C SER A 367 12.41 -6.96 -11.16
N LYS A 368 11.64 -7.96 -10.68
CA LYS A 368 12.18 -9.28 -10.36
C LYS A 368 12.84 -9.96 -11.56
N ASN A 369 12.23 -9.89 -12.74
CA ASN A 369 12.82 -10.46 -13.97
C ASN A 369 14.12 -9.76 -14.38
N ILE A 370 14.22 -8.44 -14.19
CA ILE A 370 15.47 -7.68 -14.44
C ILE A 370 16.57 -8.15 -13.50
N ILE A 371 16.27 -8.39 -12.22
CA ILE A 371 17.24 -8.94 -11.26
C ILE A 371 17.73 -10.31 -11.73
N ILE A 372 16.82 -11.22 -12.10
CA ILE A 372 17.16 -12.56 -12.59
C ILE A 372 18.02 -12.48 -13.86
N LEU A 373 17.66 -11.62 -14.82
CA LEU A 373 18.43 -11.45 -16.05
C LEU A 373 19.82 -10.87 -15.77
N SER A 374 19.93 -9.93 -14.84
CA SER A 374 21.22 -9.38 -14.39
C SER A 374 22.09 -10.47 -13.74
N PHE A 375 21.48 -11.39 -13.00
CA PHE A 375 22.18 -12.55 -12.43
C PHE A 375 22.69 -13.48 -13.53
N ILE A 376 21.88 -13.75 -14.56
CA ILE A 376 22.30 -14.56 -15.72
C ILE A 376 23.49 -13.92 -16.43
N ILE A 377 23.44 -12.61 -16.69
CA ILE A 377 24.54 -11.86 -17.33
C ILE A 377 25.81 -11.95 -16.49
N SER A 378 25.72 -11.68 -15.18
CA SER A 378 26.87 -11.78 -14.27
C SER A 378 27.44 -13.19 -14.20
N PHE A 379 26.58 -14.21 -14.22
CA PHE A 379 27.01 -15.60 -14.15
C PHE A 379 27.74 -16.05 -15.41
N ILE A 380 27.22 -15.69 -16.60
CA ILE A 380 27.89 -15.97 -17.89
C ILE A 380 29.25 -15.30 -17.92
N TYR A 381 29.34 -14.03 -17.50
CA TYR A 381 30.60 -13.30 -17.42
C TYR A 381 31.64 -14.04 -16.55
N ASN A 382 31.22 -14.46 -15.35
CA ASN A 382 32.11 -15.16 -14.42
C ASN A 382 32.53 -16.53 -14.96
N ILE A 383 31.64 -17.29 -15.62
CA ILE A 383 32.01 -18.57 -16.27
C ILE A 383 33.08 -18.36 -17.34
N VAL A 384 32.88 -17.37 -18.21
CA VAL A 384 33.82 -17.08 -19.30
C VAL A 384 35.17 -16.69 -18.70
N GLY A 385 35.19 -15.73 -17.77
CA GLY A 385 36.40 -15.29 -17.09
C GLY A 385 37.12 -16.43 -16.34
N LEU A 386 36.36 -17.27 -15.65
CA LEU A 386 36.87 -18.43 -14.92
C LEU A 386 37.51 -19.46 -15.86
N SER A 387 36.93 -19.68 -17.04
CA SER A 387 37.50 -20.63 -18.01
C SER A 387 38.89 -20.22 -18.50
N PHE A 388 39.13 -18.92 -18.75
CA PHE A 388 40.45 -18.39 -19.07
C PHE A 388 41.40 -18.40 -17.86
N ALA A 389 40.88 -18.09 -16.66
CA ALA A 389 41.68 -18.09 -15.44
C ALA A 389 42.22 -19.49 -15.09
N VAL A 390 41.39 -20.53 -15.22
CA VAL A 390 41.79 -21.93 -14.97
C VAL A 390 42.82 -22.40 -16.00
N GLN A 391 42.75 -21.93 -17.25
CA GLN A 391 43.74 -22.22 -18.29
C GLN A 391 45.09 -21.50 -18.07
N GLY A 392 45.19 -20.59 -17.09
CA GLY A 392 46.39 -19.79 -16.85
C GLY A 392 46.67 -18.74 -17.93
N THR A 393 45.72 -18.49 -18.84
CA THR A 393 45.85 -17.50 -19.92
C THR A 393 45.48 -16.09 -19.47
N LEU A 394 44.73 -15.98 -18.37
CA LEU A 394 44.33 -14.72 -17.77
C LEU A 394 45.35 -14.26 -16.73
N SER A 395 45.91 -13.06 -16.89
CA SER A 395 46.78 -12.48 -15.87
C SER A 395 45.95 -11.88 -14.72
N PRO A 396 46.46 -11.87 -13.47
CA PRO A 396 45.75 -11.28 -12.33
C PRO A 396 45.41 -9.80 -12.52
N VAL A 397 46.25 -9.05 -13.25
CA VAL A 397 46.00 -7.65 -13.59
C VAL A 397 44.79 -7.50 -14.51
N ILE A 398 44.67 -8.38 -15.53
CA ILE A 398 43.49 -8.39 -16.40
C ILE A 398 42.25 -8.75 -15.60
N SER A 399 42.30 -9.76 -14.72
CA SER A 399 41.19 -10.09 -13.82
C SER A 399 40.76 -8.90 -12.97
N ALA A 400 41.71 -8.16 -12.40
CA ALA A 400 41.45 -7.01 -11.55
C ALA A 400 40.76 -5.85 -12.30
N ILE A 401 41.02 -5.69 -13.61
CA ILE A 401 40.34 -4.70 -14.46
C ILE A 401 38.94 -5.18 -14.87
N LEU A 402 38.83 -6.47 -15.20
CA LEU A 402 37.59 -7.09 -15.65
C LEU A 402 36.50 -7.07 -14.55
N MET A 403 36.85 -7.19 -13.27
CA MET A 403 35.85 -7.27 -12.20
C MET A 403 35.03 -5.98 -11.96
N PRO A 404 35.65 -4.80 -11.84
CA PRO A 404 34.91 -3.54 -11.80
C PRO A 404 34.08 -3.30 -13.07
N LEU A 405 34.62 -3.63 -14.26
CA LEU A 405 33.89 -3.48 -15.52
C LEU A 405 32.61 -4.33 -15.57
N SER A 406 32.70 -5.58 -15.11
CA SER A 406 31.53 -6.46 -14.95
C SER A 406 30.47 -5.83 -14.04
N SER A 407 30.89 -5.37 -12.87
CA SER A 407 29.98 -4.75 -11.90
C SER A 407 29.30 -3.50 -12.45
N ILE A 408 30.05 -2.62 -13.13
CA ILE A 408 29.52 -1.42 -13.79
C ILE A 408 28.51 -1.82 -14.87
N SER A 409 28.84 -2.80 -15.72
CA SER A 409 27.95 -3.25 -16.80
C SER A 409 26.61 -3.75 -16.28
N VAL A 410 26.61 -4.50 -15.17
CA VAL A 410 25.39 -5.02 -14.52
C VAL A 410 24.59 -3.90 -13.90
N VAL A 411 25.23 -2.94 -13.22
CA VAL A 411 24.55 -1.77 -12.63
C VAL A 411 23.92 -0.90 -13.71
N VAL A 412 24.63 -0.64 -14.81
CA VAL A 412 24.13 0.11 -15.96
C VAL A 412 22.96 -0.63 -16.61
N PHE A 413 23.10 -1.94 -16.83
CA PHE A 413 22.04 -2.78 -17.37
C PHE A 413 20.78 -2.75 -16.49
N ALA A 414 20.92 -2.97 -15.18
CA ALA A 414 19.83 -2.96 -14.22
C ALA A 414 19.10 -1.61 -14.23
N THR A 415 19.85 -0.51 -14.17
CA THR A 415 19.30 0.84 -14.12
C THR A 415 18.60 1.24 -15.43
N LEU A 416 19.24 1.00 -16.57
CA LEU A 416 18.66 1.33 -17.89
C LEU A 416 17.45 0.47 -18.20
N SER A 417 17.52 -0.83 -17.97
CA SER A 417 16.41 -1.75 -18.21
C SER A 417 15.20 -1.40 -17.36
N THR A 418 15.41 -1.04 -16.09
CA THR A 418 14.34 -0.62 -15.18
C THR A 418 13.64 0.64 -15.68
N ASN A 419 14.41 1.69 -16.04
CA ASN A 419 13.83 2.94 -16.56
C ASN A 419 13.14 2.74 -17.92
N LEU A 420 13.73 1.97 -18.83
CA LEU A 420 13.16 1.71 -20.15
C LEU A 420 11.83 0.95 -20.05
N MET A 421 11.77 -0.04 -19.18
CA MET A 421 10.55 -0.82 -18.99
C MET A 421 9.47 -0.03 -18.24
N ALA A 422 9.87 0.89 -17.36
CA ALA A 422 8.93 1.82 -16.72
C ALA A 422 8.31 2.78 -17.73
N LYS A 423 9.12 3.32 -18.67
CA LYS A 423 8.62 4.16 -19.78
C LYS A 423 7.62 3.41 -20.66
N ARG A 424 7.93 2.14 -21.00
CA ARG A 424 7.00 1.28 -21.78
C ARG A 424 5.65 1.05 -21.09
N LYS A 425 5.60 1.11 -19.76
CA LYS A 425 4.39 0.94 -18.95
C LYS A 425 3.75 2.26 -18.52
N GLY A 426 4.20 3.41 -19.03
CA GLY A 426 3.63 4.72 -18.68
C GLY A 426 3.84 5.14 -17.21
N LEU A 427 4.88 4.61 -16.57
CA LEU A 427 5.30 4.98 -15.20
C LEU A 427 6.39 6.06 -15.19
N ILE A 428 6.98 6.39 -16.34
CA ILE A 428 7.95 7.49 -16.53
C ILE A 428 7.63 8.20 -17.83
#